data_AF-C6XMW8-F1
#
_entry.id   AF-C6XMW8-F1
#
_cell.length_a   1.000
_cell.length_b   1.000
_cell.length_c   1.000
_cell.angle_alpha   90.00
_cell.angle_beta   90.00
_cell.angle_gamma   90.00
#
_symmetry.space_group_name_H-M   'P 1'
#
loop_
_entity.id
_entity.type
_entity.pdbx_description
1 polymer ?
#
loop_
_entity_poly.entity_id
_entity_poly.type
_entity_poly.pdbx_seq_one_letter_code
_entity_poly.pdbx_strand_id
1 'polypeptide(L)'
;MSRFSMPVLASASVLIAMPAIAQKAETSPAKDNRGTFNFVLENDWFGDQDRNYTNGFRLGYLSAPKDAQWVDSALANLFTKEGEEATIRRGFAVGHSVFTPRDISETEFIPDQHPYAGYLYLEATSLIETENAIDQVSIRLGQVGKSAGGEWLQEEFHSLISDDLPLGWENQVGEQFGADLVYDRRYRALANFGNSDYGVDLVPNAGFTLGTLNTNARAGLTARFGNDLKNDYGPPRIRPSLAGAGYFEPDDDFSWYVFGGAEARYVAHDYILDGSLFDDTDTRSIHTERLVHDLQAGLVLQWGRNQISLTYVERSKQFEEQTTPQRFGAIGWSVKL
;
A
#
# COMPACT_ATOMS: atom_id res chain seq x y z
N MET A 1 19.38 -56.68 -34.80
CA MET A 1 18.77 -56.24 -33.52
C MET A 1 19.82 -55.49 -32.74
N SER A 2 19.84 -54.16 -32.80
CA SER A 2 20.79 -53.34 -32.06
C SER A 2 20.09 -52.08 -31.55
N ARG A 3 20.22 -51.89 -30.24
CA ARG A 3 19.47 -50.95 -29.40
C ARG A 3 19.86 -49.50 -29.67
N PHE A 4 18.87 -48.61 -29.66
CA PHE A 4 19.06 -47.17 -29.53
C PHE A 4 19.39 -46.84 -28.06
N SER A 5 20.41 -46.03 -27.85
CA SER A 5 20.77 -45.43 -26.57
C SER A 5 20.91 -43.92 -26.75
N MET A 6 20.06 -43.15 -26.07
CA MET A 6 20.11 -41.70 -25.93
C MET A 6 21.33 -41.26 -25.11
N PRO A 7 21.96 -40.10 -25.40
CA PRO A 7 22.77 -39.40 -24.43
C PRO A 7 21.94 -38.32 -23.71
N VAL A 8 22.05 -38.33 -22.39
CA VAL A 8 21.56 -37.30 -21.45
C VAL A 8 22.49 -36.09 -21.53
N LEU A 9 21.94 -34.91 -21.80
CA LEU A 9 22.66 -33.63 -21.74
C LEU A 9 22.67 -33.12 -20.28
N ALA A 10 23.85 -33.13 -19.67
CA ALA A 10 24.10 -32.50 -18.37
C ALA A 10 24.13 -30.97 -18.54
N SER A 11 23.30 -30.26 -17.77
CA SER A 11 23.34 -28.79 -17.68
C SER A 11 24.44 -28.38 -16.72
N ALA A 12 25.37 -27.53 -17.18
CA ALA A 12 26.44 -26.95 -16.37
C ALA A 12 25.94 -25.67 -15.69
N SER A 13 25.93 -25.66 -14.36
CA SER A 13 25.65 -24.47 -13.55
C SER A 13 26.93 -23.65 -13.39
N VAL A 14 26.92 -22.39 -13.84
CA VAL A 14 28.00 -21.43 -13.60
C VAL A 14 27.76 -20.74 -12.25
N LEU A 15 28.59 -21.05 -11.25
CA LEU A 15 28.68 -20.30 -10.00
C LEU A 15 29.65 -19.13 -10.19
N ILE A 16 29.13 -17.90 -10.10
CA ILE A 16 29.96 -16.69 -10.01
C ILE A 16 30.16 -16.39 -8.53
N ALA A 17 31.38 -16.54 -8.03
CA ALA A 17 31.77 -16.12 -6.70
C ALA A 17 32.08 -14.62 -6.70
N MET A 18 31.39 -13.82 -5.88
CA MET A 18 31.71 -12.42 -5.64
C MET A 18 32.52 -12.28 -4.33
N PRO A 19 33.50 -11.35 -4.27
CA PRO A 19 34.32 -11.15 -3.07
C PRO A 19 33.53 -10.40 -2.00
N ALA A 20 33.58 -10.91 -0.77
CA ALA A 20 33.03 -10.25 0.41
C ALA A 20 33.89 -9.03 0.78
N ILE A 21 33.31 -7.83 0.69
CA ILE A 21 33.90 -6.61 1.26
C ILE A 21 33.32 -6.47 2.67
N ALA A 22 34.17 -6.57 3.68
CA ALA A 22 33.79 -6.36 5.07
C ALA A 22 33.52 -4.87 5.31
N GLN A 23 32.25 -4.52 5.55
CA GLN A 23 31.84 -3.18 5.95
C GLN A 23 31.94 -3.05 7.47
N LYS A 24 32.61 -2.00 7.93
CA LYS A 24 32.81 -1.68 9.34
C LYS A 24 31.45 -1.29 9.95
N ALA A 25 31.03 -1.96 11.01
CA ALA A 25 29.77 -1.69 11.70
C ALA A 25 29.81 -0.29 12.33
N GLU A 26 29.04 0.65 11.77
CA GLU A 26 28.68 1.89 12.45
C GLU A 26 27.66 1.56 13.54
N THR A 27 27.88 2.12 14.74
CA THR A 27 26.98 2.00 15.88
C THR A 27 25.60 2.51 15.49
N SER A 28 24.58 1.64 15.56
CA SER A 28 23.19 2.01 15.26
C SER A 28 22.76 3.23 16.07
N PRO A 29 22.04 4.19 15.45
CA PRO A 29 21.41 5.29 16.18
C PRO A 29 20.55 4.78 17.33
N ALA A 30 20.41 5.60 18.38
CA ALA A 30 19.52 5.26 19.49
C ALA A 30 18.08 5.17 18.98
N LYS A 31 17.45 3.98 19.10
CA LYS A 31 16.08 3.72 18.63
C LYS A 31 15.12 4.81 19.12
N ASP A 32 14.38 5.42 18.20
CA ASP A 32 13.38 6.44 18.54
C ASP A 32 12.24 5.81 19.37
N ASN A 33 12.12 6.24 20.63
CA ASN A 33 11.15 5.72 21.60
C ASN A 33 9.78 6.41 21.56
N ARG A 34 9.43 7.08 20.46
CA ARG A 34 8.16 7.80 20.30
C ARG A 34 7.16 7.07 19.42
N GLY A 35 5.88 7.31 19.73
CA GLY A 35 4.78 6.97 18.83
C GLY A 35 4.75 7.93 17.63
N THR A 36 4.11 7.50 16.55
CA THR A 36 3.94 8.28 15.32
C THR A 36 2.46 8.41 14.99
N PHE A 37 1.99 9.63 14.79
CA PHE A 37 0.67 9.91 14.24
C PHE A 37 0.80 10.15 12.74
N ASN A 38 -0.12 9.60 11.95
CA ASN A 38 -0.11 9.61 10.50
C ASN A 38 -1.45 10.09 9.96
N PHE A 39 -1.42 11.05 9.04
CA PHE A 39 -2.55 11.48 8.23
C PHE A 39 -2.20 11.31 6.74
N VAL A 40 -3.13 10.79 5.97
CA VAL A 40 -3.02 10.69 4.50
C VAL A 40 -4.29 11.20 3.88
N LEU A 41 -4.15 12.00 2.84
CA LEU A 41 -5.22 12.41 1.94
C LEU A 41 -4.82 12.02 0.52
N GLU A 42 -5.70 11.30 -0.19
CA GLU A 42 -5.55 10.94 -1.60
C GLU A 42 -6.71 11.53 -2.39
N ASN A 43 -6.41 12.01 -3.60
CA ASN A 43 -7.43 12.59 -4.47
C ASN A 43 -7.02 12.50 -5.96
N ASP A 44 -7.97 12.25 -6.85
CA ASP A 44 -7.71 12.17 -8.30
C ASP A 44 -7.84 13.51 -9.04
N TRP A 45 -8.22 14.59 -8.35
CA TRP A 45 -8.07 15.97 -8.83
C TRP A 45 -6.62 16.26 -9.25
N PHE A 46 -5.63 15.68 -8.54
CA PHE A 46 -4.21 15.77 -8.92
C PHE A 46 -3.88 15.05 -10.26
N GLY A 47 -4.77 14.17 -10.73
CA GLY A 47 -4.66 13.39 -11.96
C GLY A 47 -5.59 13.84 -13.09
N ASP A 48 -6.50 14.78 -12.84
CA ASP A 48 -7.51 15.30 -13.79
C ASP A 48 -8.44 14.22 -14.35
N GLN A 49 -9.04 13.39 -13.47
CA GLN A 49 -9.86 12.25 -13.90
C GLN A 49 -11.25 12.11 -13.25
N ASP A 50 -11.44 12.58 -12.01
CA ASP A 50 -12.66 12.46 -11.17
C ASP A 50 -13.50 11.19 -11.44
N ARG A 51 -12.88 10.02 -11.30
CA ARG A 51 -13.47 8.71 -11.62
C ARG A 51 -12.72 7.56 -10.98
N ASN A 52 -13.32 6.38 -10.94
CA ASN A 52 -12.80 5.17 -10.33
C ASN A 52 -12.45 5.41 -8.86
N TYR A 53 -11.21 5.78 -8.53
CA TYR A 53 -10.80 6.13 -7.17
C TYR A 53 -10.67 7.65 -7.06
N THR A 54 -11.70 8.31 -6.49
CA THR A 54 -11.79 9.78 -6.47
C THR A 54 -11.18 10.40 -5.20
N ASN A 55 -11.41 9.78 -4.04
CA ASN A 55 -10.98 10.35 -2.76
C ASN A 55 -10.67 9.26 -1.74
N GLY A 56 -9.70 9.52 -0.88
CA GLY A 56 -9.58 8.79 0.36
C GLY A 56 -8.85 9.56 1.44
N PHE A 57 -9.14 9.24 2.69
CA PHE A 57 -8.34 9.70 3.82
C PHE A 57 -8.00 8.56 4.75
N ARG A 58 -6.91 8.72 5.50
CA ARG A 58 -6.51 7.76 6.53
C ARG A 58 -5.90 8.50 7.71
N LEU A 59 -6.38 8.17 8.90
CA LEU A 59 -5.81 8.61 10.17
C LEU A 59 -5.29 7.38 10.90
N GLY A 60 -4.04 7.42 11.35
CA GLY A 60 -3.45 6.30 12.07
C GLY A 60 -2.48 6.71 13.15
N TYR A 61 -2.27 5.80 14.08
CA TYR A 61 -1.28 5.90 15.13
C TYR A 61 -0.44 4.62 15.14
N LEU A 62 0.86 4.76 15.32
CA LEU A 62 1.82 3.68 15.50
C LEU A 62 2.56 3.89 16.82
N SER A 63 2.66 2.86 17.65
CA SER A 63 3.33 2.97 18.94
C SER A 63 4.84 3.15 18.82
N ALA A 64 5.45 3.60 19.91
CA ALA A 64 6.89 3.41 20.14
C ALA A 64 7.30 1.93 20.04
N PRO A 65 8.59 1.64 19.81
CA PRO A 65 9.17 0.30 19.89
C PRO A 65 8.78 -0.42 21.18
N LYS A 66 8.43 -1.70 21.04
CA LYS A 66 8.16 -2.63 22.14
C LYS A 66 8.90 -3.92 21.90
N ASP A 67 9.24 -4.60 22.98
CA ASP A 67 9.75 -5.96 22.94
C ASP A 67 8.67 -6.90 22.40
N ALA A 68 9.09 -7.91 21.63
CA ALA A 68 8.19 -8.89 21.05
C ALA A 68 7.49 -9.70 22.13
N GLN A 69 6.16 -9.81 22.05
CA GLN A 69 5.39 -10.79 22.83
C GLN A 69 5.35 -12.12 22.08
N TRP A 70 4.83 -13.17 22.72
CA TRP A 70 4.78 -14.52 22.14
C TRP A 70 4.03 -14.57 20.79
N VAL A 71 2.96 -13.79 20.61
CA VAL A 71 2.22 -13.71 19.34
C VAL A 71 3.06 -13.06 18.26
N ASP A 72 3.72 -11.95 18.60
CA ASP A 72 4.58 -11.21 17.67
C ASP A 72 5.78 -12.07 17.25
N SER A 73 6.35 -12.81 18.21
CA SER A 73 7.43 -13.78 17.98
C SER A 73 6.96 -14.95 17.11
N ALA A 74 5.74 -15.45 17.30
CA ALA A 74 5.19 -16.52 16.48
C ALA A 74 4.95 -16.07 15.03
N LEU A 75 4.42 -14.85 14.83
CA LEU A 75 4.26 -14.26 13.51
C LEU A 75 5.62 -14.00 12.86
N ALA A 76 6.56 -13.40 13.58
CA ALA A 76 7.92 -13.21 13.11
C ALA A 76 8.56 -14.55 12.73
N ASN A 77 8.48 -15.58 13.58
CA ASN A 77 9.05 -16.89 13.31
C ASN A 77 8.39 -17.62 12.14
N LEU A 78 7.10 -17.40 11.90
CA LEU A 78 6.38 -17.96 10.75
C LEU A 78 6.96 -17.45 9.42
N PHE A 79 7.43 -16.20 9.37
CA PHE A 79 7.88 -15.56 8.13
C PHE A 79 9.40 -15.26 8.04
N THR A 80 10.11 -15.12 9.16
CA THR A 80 11.54 -14.69 9.24
C THR A 80 12.46 -15.69 9.91
N LYS A 81 11.96 -16.47 10.88
CA LYS A 81 12.79 -17.23 11.85
C LYS A 81 13.73 -16.37 12.72
N GLU A 82 13.50 -15.05 12.80
CA GLU A 82 14.31 -14.07 13.55
C GLU A 82 13.51 -13.47 14.74
N GLY A 83 12.54 -14.22 15.29
CA GLY A 83 11.52 -13.65 16.18
C GLY A 83 11.99 -13.15 17.56
N GLU A 84 13.19 -13.53 18.03
CA GLU A 84 13.69 -13.12 19.35
C GLU A 84 14.36 -11.74 19.36
N GLU A 85 14.82 -11.23 18.21
CA GLU A 85 15.49 -9.92 18.10
C GLU A 85 14.62 -8.84 17.42
N ALA A 86 13.38 -9.18 17.09
CA ALA A 86 12.48 -8.30 16.36
C ALA A 86 12.02 -7.09 17.20
N THR A 87 12.01 -5.90 16.59
CA THR A 87 11.42 -4.69 17.16
C THR A 87 9.96 -4.56 16.73
N ILE A 88 9.04 -4.47 17.69
CA ILE A 88 7.61 -4.45 17.40
C ILE A 88 7.03 -3.06 17.58
N ARG A 89 6.17 -2.63 16.64
CA ARG A 89 5.29 -1.47 16.82
C ARG A 89 3.86 -1.88 16.52
N ARG A 90 2.91 -1.39 17.32
CA ARG A 90 1.48 -1.69 17.14
C ARG A 90 0.75 -0.43 16.73
N GLY A 91 -0.16 -0.55 15.77
CA GLY A 91 -0.87 0.59 15.23
C GLY A 91 -2.36 0.34 15.08
N PHE A 92 -3.09 1.44 15.05
CA PHE A 92 -4.51 1.49 14.73
C PHE A 92 -4.74 2.57 13.70
N ALA A 93 -5.69 2.36 12.80
CA ALA A 93 -6.11 3.38 11.86
C ALA A 93 -7.58 3.28 11.52
N VAL A 94 -8.12 4.42 11.11
CA VAL A 94 -9.39 4.53 10.40
C VAL A 94 -9.08 5.09 9.01
N GLY A 95 -9.73 4.56 8.00
CA GLY A 95 -9.64 5.10 6.66
C GLY A 95 -10.97 5.03 5.94
N HIS A 96 -11.11 5.92 4.95
CA HIS A 96 -12.25 5.98 4.06
C HIS A 96 -11.77 6.07 2.62
N SER A 97 -12.49 5.47 1.70
CA SER A 97 -12.27 5.57 0.26
C SER A 97 -13.60 5.73 -0.46
N VAL A 98 -13.61 6.61 -1.45
CA VAL A 98 -14.75 6.93 -2.30
C VAL A 98 -14.41 6.54 -3.73
N PHE A 99 -15.35 5.88 -4.37
CA PHE A 99 -15.25 5.47 -5.76
C PHE A 99 -16.47 5.94 -6.56
N THR A 100 -16.23 6.29 -7.82
CA THR A 100 -17.25 6.86 -8.71
C THR A 100 -17.15 6.36 -10.15
N PRO A 101 -18.26 6.38 -10.90
CA PRO A 101 -18.22 6.28 -12.35
C PRO A 101 -17.51 7.49 -12.94
N ARG A 102 -17.18 7.42 -14.23
CA ARG A 102 -16.61 8.54 -15.00
C ARG A 102 -17.63 9.64 -15.26
N ASP A 103 -18.90 9.29 -15.45
CA ASP A 103 -19.95 10.28 -15.64
C ASP A 103 -20.75 10.43 -14.35
N ILE A 104 -20.41 11.46 -13.57
CA ILE A 104 -21.05 11.73 -12.28
C ILE A 104 -22.37 12.50 -12.43
N SER A 105 -22.68 12.99 -13.64
CA SER A 105 -23.91 13.74 -13.93
C SER A 105 -25.10 12.83 -14.24
N GLU A 106 -24.83 11.56 -14.50
CA GLU A 106 -25.86 10.56 -14.76
C GLU A 106 -26.53 10.11 -13.46
N THR A 107 -27.86 10.09 -13.47
CA THR A 107 -28.69 9.66 -12.33
C THR A 107 -28.98 8.18 -12.34
N GLU A 108 -28.85 7.52 -13.48
CA GLU A 108 -29.08 6.09 -13.65
C GLU A 108 -27.80 5.26 -13.45
N PHE A 109 -27.96 3.96 -13.16
CA PHE A 109 -26.83 3.05 -13.06
C PHE A 109 -26.09 2.88 -14.40
N ILE A 110 -24.76 2.96 -14.38
CA ILE A 110 -23.91 2.79 -15.57
C ILE A 110 -23.18 1.44 -15.51
N PRO A 111 -23.60 0.42 -16.29
CA PRO A 111 -23.13 -0.95 -16.14
C PRO A 111 -21.66 -1.20 -16.48
N ASP A 112 -21.05 -0.33 -17.29
CA ASP A 112 -19.70 -0.50 -17.85
C ASP A 112 -18.68 0.46 -17.20
N GLN A 113 -19.01 1.03 -16.05
CA GLN A 113 -18.16 1.95 -15.30
C GLN A 113 -18.05 1.54 -13.85
N HIS A 114 -17.02 2.04 -13.16
CA HIS A 114 -16.87 1.79 -11.74
C HIS A 114 -18.12 2.27 -10.99
N PRO A 115 -18.73 1.45 -10.12
CA PRO A 115 -19.94 1.85 -9.43
C PRO A 115 -19.59 2.87 -8.36
N TYR A 116 -20.59 3.66 -7.95
CA TYR A 116 -20.48 4.43 -6.73
C TYR A 116 -20.25 3.51 -5.54
N ALA A 117 -19.26 3.81 -4.71
CA ALA A 117 -19.01 3.07 -3.48
C ALA A 117 -18.31 3.95 -2.44
N GLY A 118 -18.81 3.93 -1.21
CA GLY A 118 -18.05 4.32 -0.03
C GLY A 118 -17.47 3.08 0.65
N TYR A 119 -16.22 3.16 1.10
CA TYR A 119 -15.55 2.12 1.88
C TYR A 119 -14.92 2.72 3.14
N LEU A 120 -15.52 2.44 4.30
CA LEU A 120 -15.02 2.84 5.61
C LEU A 120 -14.38 1.64 6.29
N TYR A 121 -13.20 1.80 6.88
CA TYR A 121 -12.53 0.70 7.57
C TYR A 121 -11.78 1.10 8.82
N LEU A 122 -11.65 0.14 9.73
CA LEU A 122 -10.74 0.14 10.87
C LEU A 122 -9.63 -0.88 10.62
N GLU A 123 -8.39 -0.52 10.94
CA GLU A 123 -7.21 -1.35 10.76
C GLU A 123 -6.46 -1.46 12.08
N ALA A 124 -6.17 -2.69 12.53
CA ALA A 124 -5.21 -2.97 13.58
C ALA A 124 -3.96 -3.61 12.97
N THR A 125 -2.78 -3.11 13.31
CA THR A 125 -1.52 -3.47 12.66
C THR A 125 -0.45 -3.83 13.68
N SER A 126 0.33 -4.89 13.39
CA SER A 126 1.64 -5.15 13.97
C SER A 126 2.71 -4.95 12.91
N LEU A 127 3.66 -4.06 13.18
CA LEU A 127 4.88 -3.85 12.41
C LEU A 127 6.02 -4.57 13.14
N ILE A 128 6.66 -5.51 12.45
CA ILE A 128 7.72 -6.37 12.95
C ILE A 128 8.97 -6.02 12.15
N GLU A 129 9.94 -5.41 12.82
CA GLU A 129 11.20 -5.00 12.22
C GLU A 129 12.31 -5.97 12.63
N THR A 130 13.05 -6.46 11.63
CA THR A 130 14.19 -7.36 11.79
C THR A 130 15.45 -6.77 11.16
N GLU A 131 16.57 -7.51 11.21
CA GLU A 131 17.80 -7.09 10.54
C GLU A 131 17.60 -7.02 9.02
N ASN A 132 16.79 -7.90 8.42
CA ASN A 132 16.73 -8.05 6.97
C ASN A 132 15.43 -7.55 6.33
N ALA A 133 14.37 -7.39 7.11
CA ALA A 133 13.06 -7.05 6.58
C ALA A 133 12.17 -6.32 7.59
N ILE A 134 11.13 -5.69 7.06
CA ILE A 134 10.02 -5.14 7.81
C ILE A 134 8.76 -5.86 7.34
N ASP A 135 8.11 -6.52 8.28
CA ASP A 135 6.83 -7.20 8.08
C ASP A 135 5.70 -6.37 8.69
N GLN A 136 4.63 -6.19 7.95
CA GLN A 136 3.40 -5.58 8.41
C GLN A 136 2.28 -6.62 8.33
N VAL A 137 1.70 -6.96 9.47
CA VAL A 137 0.51 -7.81 9.57
C VAL A 137 -0.64 -6.94 10.05
N SER A 138 -1.73 -6.90 9.29
CA SER A 138 -2.90 -6.10 9.65
C SER A 138 -4.20 -6.90 9.57
N ILE A 139 -5.12 -6.63 10.49
CA ILE A 139 -6.52 -7.03 10.38
C ILE A 139 -7.31 -5.77 10.07
N ARG A 140 -8.12 -5.82 9.02
CA ARG A 140 -9.00 -4.74 8.60
C ARG A 140 -10.44 -5.18 8.69
N LEU A 141 -11.27 -4.40 9.38
CA LEU A 141 -12.72 -4.54 9.40
C LEU A 141 -13.31 -3.37 8.64
N GLY A 142 -14.20 -3.62 7.70
CA GLY A 142 -14.71 -2.55 6.86
C GLY A 142 -16.16 -2.72 6.44
N GLN A 143 -16.75 -1.59 6.08
CA GLN A 143 -18.12 -1.43 5.62
C GLN A 143 -18.09 -0.79 4.24
N VAL A 144 -18.77 -1.42 3.29
CA VAL A 144 -19.02 -0.89 1.95
C VAL A 144 -20.51 -0.61 1.79
N GLY A 145 -20.88 0.46 1.09
CA GLY A 145 -22.27 0.83 0.78
C GLY A 145 -22.69 2.17 1.38
N LYS A 146 -24.01 2.43 1.42
CA LYS A 146 -24.57 3.73 1.87
C LYS A 146 -24.11 4.08 3.29
N SER A 147 -24.07 3.09 4.19
CA SER A 147 -23.65 3.25 5.58
C SER A 147 -22.19 3.65 5.75
N ALA A 148 -21.35 3.48 4.73
CA ALA A 148 -19.99 4.00 4.74
C ALA A 148 -19.93 5.52 4.54
N GLY A 149 -21.00 6.17 4.11
CA GLY A 149 -21.09 7.64 4.00
C GLY A 149 -20.29 8.25 2.85
N GLY A 150 -20.12 7.52 1.74
CA GLY A 150 -19.37 8.00 0.57
C GLY A 150 -20.00 9.24 -0.08
N GLU A 151 -21.32 9.23 -0.26
CA GLU A 151 -22.12 10.33 -0.83
C GLU A 151 -21.87 11.65 -0.10
N TRP A 152 -22.13 11.67 1.21
CA TRP A 152 -21.93 12.87 2.02
C TRP A 152 -20.49 13.40 1.93
N LEU A 153 -19.48 12.53 1.98
CA LEU A 153 -18.08 12.97 1.89
C LEU A 153 -17.75 13.58 0.53
N GLN A 154 -18.24 12.99 -0.55
CA GLN A 154 -17.98 13.50 -1.90
C GLN A 154 -18.68 14.85 -2.12
N GLU A 155 -19.95 14.95 -1.76
CA GLU A 155 -20.72 16.19 -1.91
C GLU A 155 -20.10 17.36 -1.13
N GLU A 156 -19.67 17.14 0.11
CA GLU A 156 -18.99 18.17 0.91
C GLU A 156 -17.66 18.60 0.27
N PHE A 157 -16.89 17.66 -0.29
CA PHE A 157 -15.65 17.99 -0.97
C PHE A 157 -15.92 18.81 -2.24
N HIS A 158 -16.83 18.36 -3.10
CA HIS A 158 -17.19 19.06 -4.35
C HIS A 158 -17.77 20.45 -4.06
N SER A 159 -18.59 20.58 -3.02
CA SER A 159 -19.10 21.87 -2.53
C SER A 159 -17.96 22.80 -2.08
N LEU A 160 -16.98 22.29 -1.33
CA LEU A 160 -15.84 23.06 -0.86
C LEU A 160 -14.97 23.61 -2.01
N ILE A 161 -14.78 22.82 -3.07
CA ILE A 161 -13.96 23.22 -4.23
C ILE A 161 -14.76 23.85 -5.37
N SER A 162 -16.09 23.97 -5.22
CA SER A 162 -17.02 24.49 -6.24
C SER A 162 -17.00 23.69 -7.55
N ASP A 163 -17.03 22.36 -7.43
CA ASP A 163 -17.12 21.41 -8.55
C ASP A 163 -18.55 20.86 -8.72
N ASP A 164 -18.80 20.13 -9.81
CA ASP A 164 -20.10 19.54 -10.13
C ASP A 164 -20.49 18.45 -9.13
N LEU A 165 -21.74 18.43 -8.66
CA LEU A 165 -22.20 17.43 -7.68
C LEU A 165 -22.53 16.08 -8.35
N PRO A 166 -22.17 14.95 -7.72
CA PRO A 166 -22.53 13.62 -8.21
C PRO A 166 -24.03 13.34 -8.03
N LEU A 167 -24.71 12.89 -9.07
CA LEU A 167 -26.18 12.69 -9.06
C LEU A 167 -26.62 11.22 -8.97
N GLY A 168 -25.69 10.27 -9.08
CA GLY A 168 -25.99 8.84 -9.20
C GLY A 168 -25.83 7.99 -7.93
N TRP A 169 -25.59 8.59 -6.76
CA TRP A 169 -25.30 7.88 -5.49
C TRP A 169 -26.40 6.92 -5.02
N GLU A 170 -27.64 7.10 -5.49
CA GLU A 170 -28.74 6.17 -5.22
C GLU A 170 -28.50 4.77 -5.81
N ASN A 171 -27.66 4.66 -6.85
CA ASN A 171 -27.29 3.41 -7.52
C ASN A 171 -25.96 2.81 -7.02
N GLN A 172 -25.45 3.27 -5.88
CA GLN A 172 -24.21 2.74 -5.31
C GLN A 172 -24.30 1.26 -4.94
N VAL A 173 -23.15 0.61 -4.79
CA VAL A 173 -23.06 -0.80 -4.40
C VAL A 173 -23.79 -1.09 -3.08
N GLY A 174 -24.29 -2.32 -2.96
CA GLY A 174 -25.01 -2.78 -1.77
C GLY A 174 -24.14 -2.85 -0.51
N GLU A 175 -24.83 -2.91 0.64
CA GLU A 175 -24.20 -2.99 1.96
C GLU A 175 -23.41 -4.29 2.14
N GLN A 176 -22.13 -4.19 2.48
CA GLN A 176 -21.30 -5.33 2.86
C GLN A 176 -20.35 -4.96 3.98
N PHE A 177 -20.53 -5.62 5.12
CA PHE A 177 -19.52 -5.68 6.15
C PHE A 177 -18.55 -6.82 5.85
N GLY A 178 -17.26 -6.59 6.04
CA GLY A 178 -16.25 -7.60 5.76
C GLY A 178 -14.96 -7.43 6.54
N ALA A 179 -14.11 -8.43 6.41
CA ALA A 179 -12.82 -8.47 7.08
C ALA A 179 -11.73 -8.95 6.12
N ASP A 180 -10.56 -8.32 6.23
CA ASP A 180 -9.36 -8.70 5.49
C ASP A 180 -8.19 -8.93 6.43
N LEU A 181 -7.43 -9.99 6.19
CA LEU A 181 -6.08 -10.18 6.69
C LEU A 181 -5.11 -9.65 5.64
N VAL A 182 -4.21 -8.77 6.06
CA VAL A 182 -3.21 -8.15 5.21
C VAL A 182 -1.82 -8.51 5.70
N TYR A 183 -0.94 -8.88 4.77
CA TYR A 183 0.47 -9.07 5.02
C TYR A 183 1.29 -8.34 3.97
N ASP A 184 2.23 -7.51 4.39
CA ASP A 184 3.21 -6.85 3.53
C ASP A 184 4.62 -7.05 4.09
N ARG A 185 5.54 -7.50 3.25
CA ARG A 185 6.96 -7.57 3.54
C ARG A 185 7.71 -6.57 2.68
N ARG A 186 8.64 -5.86 3.31
CA ARG A 186 9.65 -5.03 2.64
C ARG A 186 11.01 -5.52 3.05
N TYR A 187 11.82 -5.84 2.05
CA TYR A 187 13.19 -6.25 2.27
C TYR A 187 14.05 -5.01 2.46
N ARG A 188 15.09 -5.11 3.30
CA ARG A 188 16.16 -4.12 3.25
C ARG A 188 16.77 -4.12 1.84
N ALA A 189 17.35 -2.98 1.48
CA ALA A 189 17.69 -2.73 0.09
C ALA A 189 18.68 -3.76 -0.48
N LEU A 190 18.37 -4.28 -1.67
CA LEU A 190 19.24 -5.21 -2.42
C LEU A 190 20.53 -4.57 -2.91
N ALA A 191 20.52 -3.25 -3.04
CA ALA A 191 21.67 -2.45 -3.39
C ALA A 191 21.58 -1.12 -2.64
N ASN A 192 22.69 -0.74 -2.00
CA ASN A 192 22.86 0.56 -1.35
C ASN A 192 24.13 1.19 -1.92
N PHE A 193 24.00 2.35 -2.55
CA PHE A 193 25.11 3.14 -3.06
C PHE A 193 25.07 4.51 -2.40
N GLY A 194 26.20 5.10 -2.03
CA GLY A 194 26.19 6.43 -1.41
C GLY A 194 27.36 6.70 -0.48
N ASN A 195 27.44 7.94 -0.02
CA ASN A 195 28.31 8.37 1.08
C ASN A 195 27.44 8.80 2.28
N SER A 196 28.03 9.49 3.27
CA SER A 196 27.29 10.04 4.42
C SER A 196 26.21 11.04 4.03
N ASP A 197 26.33 11.68 2.87
CA ASP A 197 25.50 12.83 2.50
C ASP A 197 24.31 12.41 1.62
N TYR A 198 24.51 11.45 0.70
CA TYR A 198 23.45 10.95 -0.18
C TYR A 198 23.59 9.46 -0.47
N GLY A 199 22.45 8.79 -0.62
CA GLY A 199 22.34 7.40 -0.97
C GLY A 199 21.33 7.13 -2.09
N VAL A 200 21.45 5.94 -2.69
CA VAL A 200 20.50 5.30 -3.59
C VAL A 200 20.25 3.91 -3.04
N ASP A 201 18.98 3.52 -3.00
CA ASP A 201 18.62 2.16 -2.63
C ASP A 201 17.51 1.55 -3.49
N LEU A 202 17.45 0.22 -3.48
CA LEU A 202 16.44 -0.58 -4.18
C LEU A 202 15.77 -1.53 -3.19
N VAL A 203 14.50 -1.31 -2.92
CA VAL A 203 13.71 -1.96 -1.87
C VAL A 203 12.61 -2.84 -2.49
N PRO A 204 12.83 -4.16 -2.60
CA PRO A 204 11.78 -5.10 -3.00
C PRO A 204 10.71 -5.19 -1.93
N ASN A 205 9.49 -5.44 -2.39
CA ASN A 205 8.36 -5.69 -1.53
C ASN A 205 7.45 -6.77 -2.11
N ALA A 206 6.74 -7.47 -1.24
CA ALA A 206 5.75 -8.45 -1.61
C ALA A 206 4.71 -8.57 -0.50
N GLY A 207 3.49 -8.93 -0.85
CA GLY A 207 2.41 -9.01 0.12
C GLY A 207 1.17 -9.69 -0.44
N PHE A 208 0.18 -9.82 0.42
CA PHE A 208 -1.13 -10.30 0.03
C PHE A 208 -2.21 -9.70 0.92
N THR A 209 -3.44 -9.80 0.44
CA THR A 209 -4.66 -9.57 1.20
C THR A 209 -5.55 -10.78 1.01
N LEU A 210 -6.09 -11.32 2.10
CA LEU A 210 -7.06 -12.42 2.09
C LEU A 210 -8.28 -11.97 2.88
N GLY A 211 -9.43 -11.91 2.24
CA GLY A 211 -10.63 -11.40 2.90
C GLY A 211 -11.85 -11.39 2.00
N THR A 212 -12.96 -10.97 2.60
CA THR A 212 -14.26 -10.94 1.92
C THR A 212 -14.48 -9.68 1.11
N LEU A 213 -13.70 -8.62 1.37
CA LEU A 213 -13.76 -7.38 0.59
C LEU A 213 -12.68 -7.35 -0.48
N ASN A 214 -11.50 -7.87 -0.16
CA ASN A 214 -10.37 -7.91 -1.07
C ASN A 214 -9.60 -9.23 -0.94
N THR A 215 -9.28 -9.86 -2.06
CA THR A 215 -8.31 -10.96 -2.12
C THR A 215 -7.33 -10.74 -3.26
N ASN A 216 -6.06 -10.56 -2.93
CA ASN A 216 -5.01 -10.33 -3.92
C ASN A 216 -3.62 -10.71 -3.41
N ALA A 217 -2.68 -10.88 -4.33
CA ALA A 217 -1.26 -11.00 -4.05
C ALA A 217 -0.51 -9.93 -4.85
N ARG A 218 0.55 -9.36 -4.28
CA ARG A 218 1.29 -8.24 -4.87
C ARG A 218 2.79 -8.39 -4.68
N ALA A 219 3.54 -7.86 -5.63
CA ALA A 219 4.99 -7.76 -5.56
C ALA A 219 5.47 -6.52 -6.32
N GLY A 220 6.50 -5.88 -5.79
CA GLY A 220 7.00 -4.64 -6.34
C GLY A 220 8.43 -4.32 -5.95
N LEU A 221 8.90 -3.20 -6.49
CA LEU A 221 10.23 -2.66 -6.24
C LEU A 221 10.12 -1.14 -6.13
N THR A 222 10.82 -0.57 -5.16
CA THR A 222 10.94 0.89 -5.01
C THR A 222 12.41 1.29 -5.05
N ALA A 223 12.75 2.26 -5.89
CA ALA A 223 14.03 2.93 -5.91
C ALA A 223 13.93 4.26 -5.15
N ARG A 224 14.92 4.56 -4.31
CA ARG A 224 14.98 5.84 -3.57
C ARG A 224 16.32 6.52 -3.80
N PHE A 225 16.32 7.85 -3.79
CA PHE A 225 17.51 8.69 -3.82
C PHE A 225 17.33 9.88 -2.90
N GLY A 226 18.29 10.12 -2.01
CA GLY A 226 18.21 11.21 -1.03
C GLY A 226 19.21 11.03 0.10
N ASN A 227 19.04 11.76 1.19
CA ASN A 227 19.78 11.54 2.42
C ASN A 227 18.96 10.73 3.43
N ASP A 228 19.66 10.10 4.37
CA ASP A 228 19.07 9.33 5.47
C ASP A 228 18.06 8.22 5.10
N LEU A 229 18.35 7.47 4.03
CA LEU A 229 17.47 6.42 3.52
C LEU A 229 17.27 5.22 4.46
N LYS A 230 18.16 5.04 5.44
CA LYS A 230 18.11 3.93 6.41
C LYS A 230 17.00 4.10 7.45
N ASN A 231 16.54 5.33 7.65
CA ASN A 231 15.69 5.72 8.76
C ASN A 231 14.21 5.88 8.39
N ASP A 232 13.78 5.52 7.17
CA ASP A 232 12.38 5.63 6.72
C ASP A 232 11.87 4.33 6.08
N TYR A 233 10.67 3.89 6.46
CA TYR A 233 10.00 2.67 5.94
C TYR A 233 8.99 2.93 4.82
N GLY A 234 9.15 4.04 4.10
CA GLY A 234 8.25 4.54 3.07
C GLY A 234 7.04 5.28 3.65
N PRO A 235 6.55 6.31 2.93
CA PRO A 235 5.45 7.15 3.39
C PRO A 235 4.13 6.35 3.49
N PRO A 236 3.26 6.64 4.47
CA PRO A 236 1.99 5.96 4.61
C PRO A 236 1.08 6.23 3.40
N ARG A 237 0.34 5.21 2.95
CA ARG A 237 -0.61 5.28 1.83
C ARG A 237 -1.90 4.53 2.14
N ILE A 238 -2.95 4.80 1.36
CA ILE A 238 -4.19 4.04 1.41
C ILE A 238 -4.04 2.81 0.51
N ARG A 239 -4.30 1.63 1.08
CA ARG A 239 -4.32 0.39 0.31
C ARG A 239 -5.49 0.42 -0.68
N PRO A 240 -5.28 -0.11 -1.90
CA PRO A 240 -4.29 -1.15 -2.18
C PRO A 240 -2.96 -0.63 -2.74
N SER A 241 -2.75 0.68 -2.84
CA SER A 241 -1.47 1.30 -3.24
C SER A 241 -0.30 0.88 -2.31
N LEU A 242 0.95 1.02 -2.79
CA LEU A 242 2.20 0.77 -2.06
C LEU A 242 2.30 1.61 -0.76
N ALA A 243 1.64 1.15 0.31
CA ALA A 243 1.72 1.68 1.66
C ALA A 243 2.83 0.94 2.41
N GLY A 244 3.64 1.50 3.28
CA GLY A 244 3.79 2.81 3.82
C GLY A 244 3.60 2.64 5.30
N ALA A 245 4.60 2.16 6.04
CA ALA A 245 4.42 1.96 7.48
C ALA A 245 4.29 3.31 8.21
N GLY A 246 4.68 4.41 7.56
CA GLY A 246 4.66 5.75 8.13
C GLY A 246 5.52 5.87 9.38
N TYR A 247 6.63 5.14 9.39
CA TYR A 247 7.67 5.23 10.40
C TYR A 247 8.88 5.91 9.81
N PHE A 248 9.47 6.82 10.58
CA PHE A 248 10.77 7.40 10.33
C PHE A 248 11.55 7.61 11.64
N GLU A 249 12.87 7.71 11.59
CA GLU A 249 13.71 8.14 12.71
C GLU A 249 14.31 9.52 12.40
N PRO A 250 14.11 10.53 13.26
CA PRO A 250 14.79 11.80 13.07
C PRO A 250 16.22 11.71 13.58
N ASP A 251 17.17 11.47 12.69
CA ASP A 251 18.60 11.48 13.00
C ASP A 251 19.24 12.85 12.66
N ASP A 252 18.77 13.48 11.57
CA ASP A 252 19.22 14.80 11.11
C ASP A 252 18.19 15.93 11.33
N ASP A 253 18.66 17.19 11.37
CA ASP A 253 17.80 18.39 11.42
C ASP A 253 16.85 18.46 10.20
N PHE A 254 17.30 17.95 9.04
CA PHE A 254 16.52 17.88 7.80
C PHE A 254 16.96 16.71 6.93
N SER A 255 16.02 15.89 6.49
CA SER A 255 16.24 14.85 5.48
C SER A 255 15.20 14.88 4.38
N TRP A 256 15.53 14.33 3.23
CA TRP A 256 14.67 14.24 2.07
C TRP A 256 15.07 13.07 1.19
N TYR A 257 14.09 12.53 0.48
CA TYR A 257 14.36 11.63 -0.64
C TYR A 257 13.26 11.71 -1.68
N VAL A 258 13.65 11.46 -2.92
CA VAL A 258 12.72 11.14 -4.00
C VAL A 258 12.66 9.63 -4.17
N PHE A 259 11.52 9.14 -4.62
CA PHE A 259 11.35 7.72 -4.88
C PHE A 259 10.54 7.48 -6.14
N GLY A 260 10.78 6.31 -6.75
CA GLY A 260 9.99 5.76 -7.84
C GLY A 260 9.75 4.28 -7.57
N GLY A 261 8.54 3.78 -7.82
CA GLY A 261 8.21 2.39 -7.57
C GLY A 261 7.24 1.82 -8.57
N ALA A 262 7.29 0.49 -8.73
CA ALA A 262 6.34 -0.27 -9.51
C ALA A 262 5.89 -1.49 -8.69
N GLU A 263 4.58 -1.75 -8.65
CA GLU A 263 3.98 -2.94 -8.05
C GLU A 263 3.03 -3.59 -9.06
N ALA A 264 3.09 -4.91 -9.17
CA ALA A 264 2.08 -5.70 -9.86
C ALA A 264 1.25 -6.48 -8.84
N ARG A 265 -0.05 -6.58 -9.11
CA ARG A 265 -1.05 -7.22 -8.25
C ARG A 265 -1.89 -8.19 -9.06
N TYR A 266 -1.97 -9.42 -8.56
CA TYR A 266 -2.95 -10.39 -9.01
C TYR A 266 -4.22 -10.28 -8.16
N VAL A 267 -5.33 -9.86 -8.77
CA VAL A 267 -6.63 -9.62 -8.09
C VAL A 267 -7.53 -10.84 -8.24
N ALA A 268 -7.66 -11.62 -7.17
CA ALA A 268 -8.55 -12.77 -7.15
C ALA A 268 -9.99 -12.36 -6.81
N HIS A 269 -10.16 -11.32 -5.99
CA HIS A 269 -11.46 -10.77 -5.64
C HIS A 269 -11.38 -9.29 -5.24
N ASP A 270 -12.32 -8.50 -5.72
CA ASP A 270 -12.60 -7.12 -5.28
C ASP A 270 -14.12 -6.96 -5.12
N TYR A 271 -14.63 -6.80 -3.89
CA TYR A 271 -16.08 -6.72 -3.64
C TYR A 271 -16.76 -5.56 -4.40
N ILE A 272 -16.07 -4.44 -4.63
CA ILE A 272 -16.69 -3.28 -5.27
C ILE A 272 -16.94 -3.57 -6.76
N LEU A 273 -16.05 -4.33 -7.39
CA LEU A 273 -16.18 -4.71 -8.80
C LEU A 273 -16.91 -6.05 -8.99
N ASP A 274 -16.51 -7.09 -8.25
CA ASP A 274 -16.98 -8.46 -8.38
C ASP A 274 -18.28 -8.75 -7.61
N GLY A 275 -18.69 -7.91 -6.66
CA GLY A 275 -19.86 -8.18 -5.79
C GLY A 275 -19.57 -9.12 -4.62
N SER A 276 -20.61 -9.68 -3.99
CA SER A 276 -20.45 -10.53 -2.80
C SER A 276 -19.91 -11.93 -3.11
N LEU A 277 -19.05 -12.48 -2.25
CA LEU A 277 -18.63 -13.89 -2.32
C LEU A 277 -19.72 -14.88 -1.87
N PHE A 278 -20.73 -14.40 -1.15
CA PHE A 278 -21.72 -15.24 -0.48
C PHE A 278 -23.15 -15.02 -0.99
N ASP A 279 -23.33 -14.07 -1.89
CA ASP A 279 -24.62 -13.69 -2.45
C ASP A 279 -24.48 -13.59 -3.98
N ASP A 280 -25.19 -14.46 -4.69
CA ASP A 280 -25.21 -14.54 -6.15
C ASP A 280 -26.34 -13.71 -6.78
N THR A 281 -27.09 -12.96 -5.97
CA THR A 281 -28.12 -12.04 -6.45
C THR A 281 -27.56 -10.71 -6.95
N ASP A 282 -26.26 -10.48 -6.76
CA ASP A 282 -25.56 -9.31 -7.29
C ASP A 282 -25.40 -9.46 -8.81
N THR A 283 -26.02 -8.57 -9.57
CA THR A 283 -26.13 -8.64 -11.04
C THR A 283 -25.15 -7.71 -11.76
N ARG A 284 -24.06 -7.29 -11.10
CA ARG A 284 -23.03 -6.43 -11.69
C ARG A 284 -22.43 -7.07 -12.95
N SER A 285 -22.31 -6.27 -14.00
CA SER A 285 -21.76 -6.65 -15.31
C SER A 285 -20.28 -6.33 -15.48
N ILE A 286 -19.62 -5.83 -14.44
CA ILE A 286 -18.23 -5.35 -14.53
C ILE A 286 -17.27 -6.53 -14.47
N HIS A 287 -16.35 -6.59 -15.43
CA HIS A 287 -15.37 -7.66 -15.50
C HIS A 287 -14.01 -7.20 -14.96
N THR A 288 -13.66 -7.65 -13.75
CA THR A 288 -12.40 -7.29 -13.08
C THR A 288 -11.16 -7.80 -13.80
N GLU A 289 -10.19 -6.91 -14.01
CA GLU A 289 -8.85 -7.24 -14.50
C GLU A 289 -8.06 -7.98 -13.44
N ARG A 290 -7.61 -9.20 -13.77
CA ARG A 290 -6.89 -10.04 -12.81
C ARG A 290 -5.45 -9.60 -12.58
N LEU A 291 -4.87 -8.79 -13.46
CA LEU A 291 -3.52 -8.25 -13.33
C LEU A 291 -3.54 -6.73 -13.40
N VAL A 292 -3.36 -6.09 -12.25
CA VAL A 292 -3.30 -4.63 -12.09
C VAL A 292 -1.87 -4.23 -11.74
N HIS A 293 -1.37 -3.11 -12.23
CA HIS A 293 -0.09 -2.57 -11.81
C HIS A 293 -0.19 -1.09 -11.43
N ASP A 294 0.58 -0.71 -10.42
CA ASP A 294 0.69 0.65 -9.92
C ASP A 294 2.12 1.15 -10.20
N LEU A 295 2.25 2.28 -10.87
CA LEU A 295 3.48 3.07 -10.97
C LEU A 295 3.36 4.27 -10.04
N GLN A 296 4.42 4.56 -9.28
CA GLN A 296 4.42 5.70 -8.38
C GLN A 296 5.73 6.46 -8.40
N ALA A 297 5.65 7.75 -8.15
CA ALA A 297 6.80 8.61 -7.90
C ALA A 297 6.46 9.63 -6.81
N GLY A 298 7.43 10.04 -6.02
CA GLY A 298 7.17 11.00 -4.96
C GLY A 298 8.40 11.63 -4.33
N LEU A 299 8.13 12.54 -3.41
CA LEU A 299 9.08 13.27 -2.60
C LEU A 299 8.68 13.12 -1.13
N VAL A 300 9.66 12.87 -0.28
CA VAL A 300 9.52 12.90 1.18
C VAL A 300 10.48 13.93 1.73
N LEU A 301 9.99 14.71 2.68
CA LEU A 301 10.71 15.75 3.41
C LEU A 301 10.52 15.47 4.90
N GLN A 302 11.59 15.50 5.67
CA GLN A 302 11.56 15.31 7.12
C GLN A 302 12.32 16.45 7.80
N TRP A 303 11.78 16.96 8.90
CA TRP A 303 12.43 17.98 9.72
C TRP A 303 11.96 17.87 11.18
N GLY A 304 12.92 17.78 12.08
CA GLY A 304 12.67 17.62 13.51
C GLY A 304 11.74 16.43 13.81
N ARG A 305 10.47 16.68 14.11
CA ARG A 305 9.49 15.63 14.44
C ARG A 305 8.49 15.35 13.32
N ASN A 306 8.62 16.00 12.17
CA ASN A 306 7.64 15.98 11.11
C ASN A 306 8.19 15.30 9.86
N GLN A 307 7.30 14.65 9.14
CA GLN A 307 7.52 14.17 7.79
C GLN A 307 6.31 14.58 6.93
N ILE A 308 6.59 15.11 5.74
CA ILE A 308 5.61 15.29 4.68
C ILE A 308 6.00 14.43 3.49
N SER A 309 5.00 13.83 2.86
CA SER A 309 5.16 13.06 1.64
C SER A 309 4.19 13.53 0.58
N LEU A 310 4.69 13.63 -0.65
CA LEU A 310 3.93 13.93 -1.85
C LEU A 310 4.13 12.76 -2.80
N THR A 311 3.05 12.10 -3.19
CA THR A 311 3.13 10.94 -4.10
C THR A 311 2.16 11.12 -5.25
N TYR A 312 2.61 10.75 -6.44
CA TYR A 312 1.79 10.60 -7.63
C TYR A 312 1.71 9.11 -7.98
N VAL A 313 0.51 8.63 -8.33
CA VAL A 313 0.27 7.24 -8.71
C VAL A 313 -0.45 7.20 -10.06
N GLU A 314 0.03 6.32 -10.94
CA GLU A 314 -0.72 5.82 -12.09
C GLU A 314 -1.02 4.34 -11.88
N ARG A 315 -2.30 4.00 -11.81
CA ARG A 315 -2.81 2.63 -11.68
C ARG A 315 -3.37 2.18 -13.03
N SER A 316 -3.01 0.97 -13.46
CA SER A 316 -3.55 0.39 -14.68
C SER A 316 -5.06 0.17 -14.59
N LYS A 317 -5.66 -0.30 -15.68
CA LYS A 317 -7.06 -0.69 -15.69
C LYS A 317 -7.35 -1.74 -14.61
N GLN A 318 -8.51 -1.62 -13.97
CA GLN A 318 -9.02 -2.52 -12.94
C GLN A 318 -10.18 -3.38 -13.44
N PHE A 319 -10.81 -3.02 -14.56
CA PHE A 319 -11.87 -3.78 -15.21
C PHE A 319 -11.82 -3.60 -16.73
N GLU A 320 -12.37 -4.55 -17.49
CA GLU A 320 -12.23 -4.65 -18.96
C GLU A 320 -12.75 -3.41 -19.69
N GLU A 321 -13.89 -2.87 -19.25
CA GLU A 321 -14.55 -1.70 -19.84
C GLU A 321 -13.80 -0.38 -19.53
N GLN A 322 -12.83 -0.42 -18.61
CA GLN A 322 -12.04 0.76 -18.26
C GLN A 322 -11.18 1.21 -19.45
N THR A 323 -11.39 2.44 -19.91
CA THR A 323 -10.73 2.94 -21.12
C THR A 323 -9.29 3.41 -20.89
N THR A 324 -8.98 3.97 -19.71
CA THR A 324 -7.67 4.57 -19.40
C THR A 324 -7.18 4.19 -17.99
N PRO A 325 -5.87 4.21 -17.73
CA PRO A 325 -5.31 4.15 -16.37
C PRO A 325 -5.90 5.22 -15.44
N GLN A 326 -5.97 4.90 -14.16
CA GLN A 326 -6.33 5.82 -13.09
C GLN A 326 -5.11 6.61 -12.62
N ARG A 327 -5.26 7.91 -12.32
CA ARG A 327 -4.19 8.76 -11.80
C ARG A 327 -4.67 9.53 -10.59
N PHE A 328 -3.86 9.55 -9.54
CA PHE A 328 -4.19 10.27 -8.31
C PHE A 328 -2.94 10.69 -7.55
N GLY A 329 -3.11 11.74 -6.74
CA GLY A 329 -2.08 12.26 -5.86
C GLY A 329 -2.36 11.91 -4.41
N ALA A 330 -1.32 11.87 -3.60
CA ALA A 330 -1.40 11.67 -2.17
C ALA A 330 -0.51 12.65 -1.42
N ILE A 331 -1.06 13.24 -0.36
CA ILE A 331 -0.34 14.05 0.62
C ILE A 331 -0.39 13.29 1.94
N GLY A 332 0.78 12.94 2.47
CA GLY A 332 0.91 12.32 3.79
C GLY A 332 1.63 13.25 4.75
N TRP A 333 1.17 13.30 5.99
CA TRP A 333 1.85 13.95 7.11
C TRP A 333 2.02 12.96 8.26
N SER A 334 3.22 12.87 8.79
CA SER A 334 3.56 12.06 9.95
C SER A 334 4.26 12.91 11.01
N VAL A 335 3.93 12.69 12.28
CA VAL A 335 4.54 13.41 13.41
C VAL A 335 4.88 12.48 14.57
N LYS A 336 6.07 12.66 15.15
CA LYS A 336 6.51 12.00 16.38
C LYS A 336 5.94 12.68 17.61
N LEU A 337 5.30 11.90 18.48
CA LEU A 337 4.68 12.38 19.74
C LEU A 337 5.72 12.57 20.85
#